data_AF-L1IK89-F1
#
_entry.id   AF-L1IK89-F1
#
_cell.length_a   1.000
_cell.length_b   1.000
_cell.length_c   1.000
_cell.angle_alpha   90.00
_cell.angle_beta   90.00
_cell.angle_gamma   90.00
#
_symmetry.space_group_name_H-M   'P 1'
#
loop_
_entity.id
_entity.type
_entity.pdbx_description
1 polymer ?
#
loop_
_entity_poly.entity_id
_entity_poly.type
_entity_poly.pdbx_seq_one_letter_code
_entity_poly.pdbx_strand_id
1 'polypeptide(L)'
;MEQTSGLAEQARQELLTKGAEKKAARDLVAVREAELDQAELSGDIRRTAEANMKLLSAKLAVARLEGDEKKRVEARKQVWQEECDLAGIKGDKMGEATALVKVRNAELELARLEGDEKKKAEALVDVRNAELELARLEGDEKKKAEALVDVRNAELELDTKKAEALVDVRNTELELARLEGDEKKKAEANYRCTEAKLELSVATAKASLAKAGPNDVARCTREYNIASYALISHRSDGGEEKFLSGESLRQPECFVLI
;
A
#
# COMPACT_ATOMS: atom_id res chain seq x y z
N MET A 1 13.35 12.71 50.53
CA MET A 1 12.23 13.57 50.10
C MET A 1 12.66 14.73 49.18
N GLU A 2 13.96 15.03 49.04
CA GLU A 2 14.42 16.17 48.19
C GLU A 2 14.49 15.84 46.69
N GLN A 3 14.86 14.61 46.32
CA GLN A 3 15.00 14.18 44.91
C GLN A 3 13.69 14.22 44.11
N THR A 4 12.54 14.06 44.78
CA THR A 4 11.22 14.10 44.13
C THR A 4 10.75 15.54 43.82
N SER A 5 11.29 16.56 44.50
CA SER A 5 10.93 17.96 44.24
C SER A 5 11.62 18.52 43.00
N GLY A 6 12.90 18.20 42.79
CA GLY A 6 13.66 18.63 41.61
C GLY A 6 13.14 18.04 40.30
N LEU A 7 12.72 16.76 40.31
CA LEU A 7 12.10 16.13 39.14
C LEU A 7 10.73 16.74 38.78
N ALA A 8 9.94 17.12 39.78
CA ALA A 8 8.65 17.75 39.56
C ALA A 8 8.79 19.19 39.03
N GLU A 9 9.80 19.93 39.48
CA GLU A 9 10.11 21.28 38.99
C GLU A 9 10.67 21.24 37.56
N GLN A 10 11.55 20.29 37.26
CA GLN A 10 12.06 20.05 35.92
C GLN A 10 10.93 19.71 34.94
N ALA A 11 10.02 18.79 35.31
CA ALA A 11 8.87 18.45 34.48
C ALA A 11 7.95 19.65 34.22
N ARG A 12 7.76 20.55 35.20
CA ARG A 12 7.00 21.79 35.03
C ARG A 12 7.67 22.75 34.06
N GLN A 13 8.99 22.93 34.15
CA GLN A 13 9.75 23.77 33.23
C GLN A 13 9.67 23.22 31.79
N GLU A 14 9.83 21.91 31.61
CA GLU A 14 9.71 21.26 30.30
C GLU A 14 8.31 21.39 29.68
N LEU A 15 7.25 21.37 30.50
CA LEU A 15 5.89 21.58 30.00
C LEU A 15 5.66 23.03 29.56
N LEU A 16 6.22 24.00 30.29
CA LEU A 16 6.14 25.41 29.94
C LEU A 16 6.88 25.71 28.64
N THR A 17 8.08 25.16 28.45
CA THR A 17 8.86 25.34 27.21
C THR A 17 8.16 24.70 26.02
N LYS A 18 7.69 23.46 26.14
CA LYS A 18 6.90 22.78 25.09
C LYS A 18 5.61 23.53 24.75
N GLY A 19 4.96 24.14 25.75
CA GLY A 19 3.79 24.99 25.55
C GLY A 19 4.10 26.26 24.75
N ALA A 20 5.22 26.93 25.07
CA ALA A 20 5.68 28.12 24.35
C ALA A 20 6.09 27.78 22.90
N GLU A 21 6.79 26.67 22.68
CA GLU A 21 7.17 26.18 21.35
C GLU A 21 5.94 25.91 20.47
N LYS A 22 4.93 25.22 21.03
CA LYS A 22 3.66 24.98 20.32
C LYS A 22 2.97 26.27 19.92
N LYS A 23 2.95 27.26 20.81
CA LYS A 23 2.36 28.56 20.52
C LYS A 23 3.14 29.27 19.40
N ALA A 24 4.46 29.36 19.51
CA ALA A 24 5.32 29.98 18.52
C ALA A 24 5.19 29.33 17.13
N ALA A 25 5.08 27.99 17.07
CA ALA A 25 4.87 27.27 15.82
C ALA A 25 3.52 27.63 15.17
N ARG A 26 2.45 27.78 15.96
CA ARG A 26 1.13 28.21 15.46
C ARG A 26 1.12 29.68 15.02
N ASP A 27 1.78 30.55 15.77
CA ASP A 27 1.93 31.95 15.40
C ASP A 27 2.70 32.07 14.07
N LEU A 28 3.73 31.23 13.85
CA LEU A 28 4.43 31.15 12.57
C LEU A 28 3.53 30.66 11.44
N VAL A 29 2.63 29.70 11.66
CA VAL A 29 1.65 29.26 10.66
C VAL A 29 0.79 30.45 10.21
N ALA A 30 0.25 31.24 11.15
CA ALA A 30 -0.55 32.43 10.81
C ALA A 30 0.23 33.45 9.97
N VAL A 31 1.52 33.66 10.28
CA VAL A 31 2.40 34.51 9.45
C VAL A 31 2.55 33.94 8.04
N ARG A 32 2.74 32.62 7.90
CA ARG A 32 2.88 31.97 6.58
C ARG A 32 1.59 31.95 5.77
N GLU A 33 0.44 31.90 6.43
CA GLU A 33 -0.87 32.05 5.76
C GLU A 33 -0.99 33.45 5.14
N ALA A 34 -0.66 34.50 5.89
CA ALA A 34 -0.66 35.86 5.34
C ALA A 34 0.36 36.06 4.20
N GLU A 35 1.53 35.40 4.26
CA GLU A 35 2.49 35.41 3.16
C GLU A 35 1.97 34.69 1.90
N LEU A 36 1.22 33.59 2.08
CA LEU A 36 0.57 32.88 0.97
C LEU A 36 -0.51 33.75 0.32
N ASP A 37 -1.39 34.37 1.11
CA ASP A 37 -2.41 35.30 0.60
C ASP A 37 -1.77 36.42 -0.24
N GLN A 38 -0.65 36.99 0.23
CA GLN A 38 0.10 37.99 -0.52
C GLN A 38 0.71 37.45 -1.82
N ALA A 39 1.17 36.20 -1.83
CA ALA A 39 1.70 35.56 -3.02
C ALA A 39 0.59 35.29 -4.05
N GLU A 40 -0.58 34.82 -3.61
CA GLU A 40 -1.75 34.58 -4.48
C GLU A 40 -2.22 35.87 -5.16
N LEU A 41 -2.25 36.99 -4.42
CA LEU A 41 -2.58 38.31 -4.99
C LEU A 41 -1.62 38.77 -6.09
N SER A 42 -0.38 38.26 -6.10
CA SER A 42 0.59 38.59 -7.16
C SER A 42 0.30 37.88 -8.48
N GLY A 43 -0.46 36.77 -8.46
CA GLY A 43 -0.73 35.93 -9.63
C GLY A 43 0.47 35.10 -10.12
N ASP A 44 1.63 35.21 -9.46
CA ASP A 44 2.81 34.40 -9.77
C ASP A 44 2.65 33.01 -9.15
N ILE A 45 2.42 32.01 -10.01
CA ILE A 45 2.23 30.60 -9.64
C ILE A 45 3.44 30.08 -8.85
N ARG A 46 4.66 30.42 -9.28
CA ARG A 46 5.88 29.94 -8.62
C ARG A 46 6.01 30.57 -7.24
N ARG A 47 5.76 31.88 -7.12
CA ARG A 47 5.79 32.56 -5.83
C ARG A 47 4.75 32.00 -4.86
N THR A 48 3.57 31.67 -5.38
CA THR A 48 2.48 31.06 -4.61
C THR A 48 2.89 29.68 -4.08
N ALA A 49 3.45 28.83 -4.94
CA ALA A 49 3.95 27.51 -4.53
C ALA A 49 5.10 27.60 -3.51
N GLU A 50 6.04 28.54 -3.70
CA GLU A 50 7.13 28.79 -2.74
C GLU A 50 6.61 29.29 -1.37
N ALA A 51 5.54 30.09 -1.34
CA ALA A 51 4.88 30.50 -0.10
C ALA A 51 4.13 29.33 0.55
N ASN A 52 3.43 28.52 -0.24
CA ASN A 52 2.70 27.34 0.26
C ASN A 52 3.67 26.31 0.87
N MET A 53 4.84 26.08 0.26
CA MET A 53 5.90 25.25 0.84
C MET A 53 6.30 25.69 2.26
N LYS A 54 6.44 27.00 2.49
CA LYS A 54 6.78 27.54 3.82
C LYS A 54 5.65 27.33 4.82
N LEU A 55 4.40 27.51 4.37
CA LEU A 55 3.22 27.26 5.18
C LEU A 55 3.12 25.79 5.60
N LEU A 56 3.25 24.87 4.64
CA LEU A 56 3.22 23.43 4.91
C LEU A 56 4.37 22.99 5.82
N SER A 57 5.56 23.56 5.66
CA SER A 57 6.70 23.31 6.56
C SER A 57 6.42 23.77 7.99
N ALA A 58 5.75 24.93 8.17
CA ALA A 58 5.32 25.40 9.48
C ALA A 58 4.22 24.50 10.08
N LYS A 59 3.24 24.06 9.27
CA LYS A 59 2.18 23.11 9.68
C LYS A 59 2.77 21.75 10.10
N LEU A 60 3.79 21.25 9.40
CA LEU A 60 4.54 20.07 9.79
C LEU A 60 5.25 20.25 11.14
N ALA A 61 5.84 21.42 11.40
CA ALA A 61 6.44 21.71 12.70
C ALA A 61 5.41 21.67 13.83
N VAL A 62 4.20 22.22 13.61
CA VAL A 62 3.08 22.10 14.56
C VAL A 62 2.71 20.63 14.78
N ALA A 63 2.51 19.85 13.71
CA ALA A 63 2.18 18.43 13.82
C ALA A 63 3.24 17.64 14.61
N ARG A 64 4.53 17.97 14.45
CA ARG A 64 5.62 17.36 15.23
C ARG A 64 5.51 17.59 16.72
N LEU A 65 5.08 18.78 17.13
CA LEU A 65 4.90 19.11 18.54
C LEU A 65 3.61 18.51 19.13
N GLU A 66 2.59 18.25 18.31
CA GLU A 66 1.34 17.64 18.76
C GLU A 66 1.48 16.16 19.13
N GLY A 67 2.47 15.46 18.57
CA GLY A 67 2.82 14.08 18.94
C GLY A 67 1.99 12.99 18.24
N ASP A 68 0.94 13.36 17.52
CA ASP A 68 0.17 12.47 16.67
C ASP A 68 0.99 12.06 15.44
N GLU A 69 1.33 10.77 15.35
CA GLU A 69 2.13 10.24 14.23
C GLU A 69 1.38 10.34 12.90
N LYS A 70 0.09 10.01 12.86
CA LYS A 70 -0.69 10.05 11.61
C LYS A 70 -0.72 11.46 11.05
N LYS A 71 -0.98 12.47 11.89
CA LYS A 71 -0.95 13.89 11.49
C LYS A 71 0.43 14.34 11.03
N ARG A 72 1.50 13.87 11.68
CA ARG A 72 2.87 14.17 11.27
C ARG A 72 3.18 13.62 9.87
N VAL A 73 2.79 12.38 9.60
CA VAL A 73 3.00 11.75 8.29
C VAL A 73 2.16 12.44 7.22
N GLU A 74 0.90 12.78 7.49
CA GLU A 74 0.05 13.55 6.58
C GLU A 74 0.63 14.93 6.27
N ALA A 75 1.08 15.68 7.27
CA ALA A 75 1.72 16.97 7.05
C ALA A 75 3.02 16.85 6.24
N ARG A 76 3.80 15.78 6.47
CA ARG A 76 5.02 15.51 5.70
C ARG A 76 4.73 15.15 4.25
N LYS A 77 3.69 14.34 4.01
CA LYS A 77 3.19 14.03 2.67
C LYS A 77 2.83 15.32 1.91
N GLN A 78 2.12 16.24 2.55
CA GLN A 78 1.74 17.53 1.92
C GLN A 78 2.98 18.36 1.53
N VAL A 79 3.98 18.44 2.41
CA VAL A 79 5.24 19.14 2.09
C VAL A 79 5.92 18.52 0.86
N TRP A 80 5.96 17.20 0.76
CA TRP A 80 6.58 16.52 -0.39
C TRP A 80 5.76 16.61 -1.66
N GLN A 81 4.43 16.65 -1.55
CA GLN A 81 3.55 16.89 -2.70
C GLN A 81 3.82 18.28 -3.28
N GLU A 82 3.90 19.29 -2.44
CA GLU A 82 4.20 20.65 -2.88
C GLU A 82 5.66 20.78 -3.40
N GLU A 83 6.62 20.03 -2.83
CA GLU A 83 7.98 19.93 -3.38
C GLU A 83 7.98 19.35 -4.80
N CYS A 84 7.13 18.35 -5.05
CA CYS A 84 6.92 17.73 -6.37
C CYS A 84 6.32 18.74 -7.35
N ASP A 85 5.24 19.40 -6.97
CA ASP A 85 4.54 20.38 -7.81
C ASP A 85 5.45 21.58 -8.14
N LEU A 86 6.22 22.07 -7.16
CA LEU A 86 7.17 23.15 -7.35
C LEU A 86 8.34 22.75 -8.27
N ALA A 87 8.82 21.51 -8.19
CA ALA A 87 9.82 20.99 -9.13
C ALA A 87 9.27 20.94 -10.56
N GLY A 88 8.01 20.49 -10.72
CA GLY A 88 7.29 20.52 -12.00
C GLY A 88 7.17 21.93 -12.58
N ILE A 89 6.80 22.93 -11.77
CA ILE A 89 6.76 24.35 -12.17
C ILE A 89 8.14 24.85 -12.64
N LYS A 90 9.22 24.37 -12.01
CA LYS A 90 10.60 24.71 -12.38
C LYS A 90 11.14 23.92 -13.58
N GLY A 91 10.40 22.92 -14.05
CA GLY A 91 10.85 21.98 -15.09
C GLY A 91 11.94 21.01 -14.62
N ASP A 92 12.12 20.84 -13.31
CA ASP A 92 13.09 19.93 -12.71
C ASP A 92 12.49 18.52 -12.57
N LYS A 93 12.57 17.74 -13.65
CA LYS A 93 12.04 16.37 -13.70
C LYS A 93 12.68 15.43 -12.68
N MET A 94 13.97 15.64 -12.37
CA MET A 94 14.69 14.80 -11.42
C MET A 94 14.22 15.10 -9.99
N GLY A 95 14.07 16.38 -9.65
CA GLY A 95 13.49 16.84 -8.40
C GLY A 95 12.03 16.39 -8.22
N GLU A 96 11.22 16.47 -9.28
CA GLU A 96 9.83 16.04 -9.29
C GLU A 96 9.72 14.54 -8.98
N ALA A 97 10.44 13.69 -9.71
CA ALA A 97 10.44 12.24 -9.46
C ALA A 97 10.96 11.89 -8.05
N THR A 98 11.99 12.59 -7.56
CA THR A 98 12.53 12.38 -6.21
C THR A 98 11.49 12.73 -5.14
N ALA A 99 10.79 13.85 -5.29
CA ALA A 99 9.73 14.27 -4.37
C ALA A 99 8.55 13.29 -4.42
N LEU A 100 8.17 12.80 -5.60
CA LEU A 100 7.10 11.81 -5.76
C LEU A 100 7.41 10.51 -5.01
N VAL A 101 8.64 10.00 -5.05
CA VAL A 101 9.05 8.83 -4.25
C VAL A 101 8.82 9.08 -2.75
N LYS A 102 9.13 10.29 -2.25
CA LYS A 102 8.86 10.64 -0.85
C LYS A 102 7.36 10.66 -0.54
N VAL A 103 6.54 11.23 -1.43
CA VAL A 103 5.07 11.22 -1.30
C VAL A 103 4.54 9.78 -1.17
N ARG A 104 4.96 8.89 -2.07
CA ARG A 104 4.54 7.47 -2.04
C ARG A 104 5.00 6.77 -0.77
N ASN A 105 6.20 7.07 -0.29
CA ASN A 105 6.67 6.52 0.99
C ASN A 105 5.83 6.99 2.18
N ALA A 106 5.38 8.26 2.20
CA ALA A 106 4.44 8.72 3.22
C ALA A 106 3.08 8.00 3.14
N GLU A 107 2.58 7.75 1.93
CA GLU A 107 1.33 6.99 1.73
C GLU A 107 1.44 5.56 2.25
N LEU A 108 2.58 4.89 1.98
CA LEU A 108 2.87 3.57 2.52
C LEU A 108 2.93 3.58 4.06
N GLU A 109 3.51 4.60 4.66
CA GLU A 109 3.55 4.75 6.11
C GLU A 109 2.15 4.99 6.70
N LEU A 110 1.31 5.80 6.06
CA LEU A 110 -0.09 5.98 6.46
C LEU A 110 -0.86 4.65 6.37
N ALA A 111 -0.68 3.90 5.28
CA ALA A 111 -1.31 2.60 5.12
C ALA A 111 -0.89 1.61 6.22
N ARG A 112 0.39 1.64 6.65
CA ARG A 112 0.88 0.85 7.79
C ARG A 112 0.23 1.27 9.11
N LEU A 113 0.05 2.57 9.34
CA LEU A 113 -0.63 3.08 10.55
C LEU A 113 -2.12 2.71 10.58
N GLU A 114 -2.76 2.55 9.43
CA GLU A 114 -4.16 2.08 9.33
C GLU A 114 -4.31 0.58 9.59
N GLY A 115 -3.25 -0.21 9.41
CA GLY A 115 -3.26 -1.65 9.68
C GLY A 115 -3.94 -2.52 8.61
N ASP A 116 -4.29 -1.94 7.47
CA ASP A 116 -4.87 -2.68 6.33
C ASP A 116 -3.75 -3.21 5.44
N GLU A 117 -3.50 -4.52 5.50
CA GLU A 117 -2.43 -5.17 4.76
C GLU A 117 -2.61 -5.10 3.24
N LYS A 118 -3.85 -5.04 2.73
CA LYS A 118 -4.10 -4.86 1.29
C LYS A 118 -3.72 -3.45 0.87
N LYS A 119 -4.18 -2.41 1.60
CA LYS A 119 -3.79 -1.01 1.30
C LYS A 119 -2.28 -0.80 1.39
N LYS A 120 -1.63 -1.44 2.37
CA LYS A 120 -0.16 -1.41 2.51
C LYS A 120 0.53 -2.01 1.30
N ALA A 121 0.05 -3.14 0.77
CA ALA A 121 0.61 -3.72 -0.45
C ALA A 121 0.36 -2.85 -1.69
N GLU A 122 -0.82 -2.20 -1.79
CA GLU A 122 -1.13 -1.25 -2.87
C GLU A 122 -0.17 -0.05 -2.83
N ALA A 123 0.01 0.56 -1.66
CA ALA A 123 0.93 1.69 -1.49
C ALA A 123 2.40 1.29 -1.74
N LEU A 124 2.79 0.04 -1.46
CA LEU A 124 4.14 -0.45 -1.76
C LEU A 124 4.37 -0.52 -3.27
N VAL A 125 3.40 -0.98 -4.05
CA VAL A 125 3.48 -0.99 -5.52
C VAL A 125 3.68 0.43 -6.06
N ASP A 126 2.95 1.41 -5.52
CA ASP A 126 3.10 2.81 -5.91
C ASP A 126 4.51 3.37 -5.62
N VAL A 127 5.08 3.03 -4.45
CA VAL A 127 6.48 3.38 -4.13
C VAL A 127 7.44 2.80 -5.16
N ARG A 128 7.32 1.50 -5.46
CA ARG A 128 8.24 0.83 -6.39
C ARG A 128 8.13 1.36 -7.81
N ASN A 129 6.92 1.70 -8.26
CA ASN A 129 6.73 2.34 -9.55
C ASN A 129 7.39 3.73 -9.60
N ALA A 130 7.26 4.54 -8.54
CA ALA A 130 7.94 5.83 -8.47
C ALA A 130 9.48 5.69 -8.46
N GLU A 131 10.02 4.71 -7.73
CA GLU A 131 11.46 4.39 -7.72
C GLU A 131 11.94 3.93 -9.10
N LEU A 132 11.13 3.17 -9.83
CA LEU A 132 11.46 2.75 -11.19
C LEU A 132 11.52 3.93 -12.16
N GLU A 133 10.59 4.88 -12.10
CA GLU A 133 10.65 6.09 -12.92
C GLU A 133 11.86 6.95 -12.56
N LEU A 134 12.19 7.06 -11.28
CA LEU A 134 13.41 7.72 -10.82
C LEU A 134 14.66 7.08 -11.43
N ALA A 135 14.77 5.75 -11.34
CA ALA A 135 15.89 5.00 -11.90
C ALA A 135 15.99 5.15 -13.44
N ARG A 136 14.86 5.25 -14.15
CA ARG A 136 14.84 5.54 -15.59
C ARG A 136 15.41 6.92 -15.91
N LEU A 137 15.09 7.93 -15.10
CA LEU A 137 15.61 9.29 -15.28
C LEU A 137 17.11 9.38 -14.98
N GLU A 138 17.60 8.62 -14.00
CA GLU A 138 19.03 8.53 -13.69
C GLU A 138 19.86 7.91 -14.82
N GLY A 139 19.23 7.10 -15.69
CA GLY A 139 19.89 6.45 -16.83
C GLY A 139 20.78 5.26 -16.45
N ASP A 140 20.71 4.78 -15.20
CA ASP A 140 21.43 3.59 -14.74
C ASP A 140 20.60 2.33 -15.02
N GLU A 141 20.98 1.59 -16.07
CA GLU A 141 20.28 0.37 -16.47
C GLU A 141 20.32 -0.73 -15.41
N LYS A 142 21.35 -0.77 -14.55
CA LYS A 142 21.40 -1.75 -13.46
C LYS A 142 20.35 -1.41 -12.40
N LYS A 143 20.29 -0.15 -11.96
CA LYS A 143 19.27 0.30 -11.00
C LYS A 143 17.86 0.12 -11.54
N LYS A 144 17.64 0.41 -12.82
CA LYS A 144 16.35 0.19 -13.49
C LYS A 144 15.95 -1.28 -13.50
N ALA A 145 16.89 -2.19 -13.76
CA ALA A 145 16.62 -3.63 -13.70
C ALA A 145 16.28 -4.09 -12.28
N GLU A 146 17.00 -3.59 -11.27
CA GLU A 146 16.69 -3.86 -9.85
C GLU A 146 15.31 -3.32 -9.47
N ALA A 147 14.97 -2.09 -9.86
CA ALA A 147 13.68 -1.48 -9.60
C ALA A 147 12.52 -2.23 -10.30
N LEU A 148 12.72 -2.77 -11.51
CA LEU A 148 11.73 -3.62 -12.19
C LEU A 148 11.43 -4.91 -11.40
N VAL A 149 12.47 -5.53 -10.84
CA VAL A 149 12.31 -6.71 -9.98
C VAL A 149 11.54 -6.35 -8.71
N ASP A 150 11.84 -5.20 -8.10
CA ASP A 150 11.14 -4.72 -6.91
C ASP A 150 9.66 -4.43 -7.18
N VAL A 151 9.33 -3.77 -8.30
CA VAL A 151 7.93 -3.58 -8.75
C VAL A 151 7.24 -4.93 -8.87
N ARG A 152 7.88 -5.88 -9.57
CA ARG A 152 7.28 -7.20 -9.79
C ARG A 152 7.02 -7.96 -8.49
N ASN A 153 7.94 -7.86 -7.53
CA ASN A 153 7.78 -8.48 -6.22
C ASN A 153 6.64 -7.85 -5.42
N ALA A 154 6.50 -6.52 -5.46
CA ALA A 154 5.41 -5.81 -4.81
C ALA A 154 4.05 -6.15 -5.43
N GLU A 155 3.96 -6.27 -6.76
CA GLU A 155 2.74 -6.71 -7.46
C GLU A 155 2.29 -8.11 -7.04
N LEU A 156 3.24 -9.04 -6.91
CA LEU A 156 2.96 -10.41 -6.49
C LEU A 156 2.46 -10.46 -5.03
N GLU A 157 3.02 -9.63 -4.15
CA GLU A 157 2.54 -9.49 -2.78
C GLU A 157 1.11 -8.90 -2.75
N LEU A 158 0.84 -7.90 -3.59
CA LEU A 158 -0.50 -7.34 -3.74
C LEU A 158 -1.51 -8.37 -4.24
N ASP A 159 -1.15 -9.18 -5.23
CA ASP A 159 -2.00 -10.27 -5.73
C ASP A 159 -2.35 -11.26 -4.61
N THR A 160 -1.37 -11.63 -3.76
CA THR A 160 -1.63 -12.48 -2.60
C THR A 160 -2.57 -11.81 -1.58
N LYS A 161 -2.37 -10.53 -1.28
CA LYS A 161 -3.23 -9.79 -0.31
C LYS A 161 -4.65 -9.60 -0.83
N LYS A 162 -4.83 -9.40 -2.13
CA LYS A 162 -6.15 -9.36 -2.76
C LYS A 162 -6.86 -10.70 -2.66
N ALA A 163 -6.14 -11.81 -2.91
CA ALA A 163 -6.71 -13.14 -2.79
C ALA A 163 -7.06 -13.51 -1.34
N GLU A 164 -6.23 -13.13 -0.36
CA GLU A 164 -6.53 -13.28 1.08
C GLU A 164 -7.82 -12.55 1.46
N ALA A 165 -7.91 -11.26 1.10
CA ALA A 165 -9.11 -10.47 1.37
C ALA A 165 -10.37 -11.03 0.70
N LEU A 166 -10.24 -11.59 -0.51
CA LEU A 166 -11.36 -12.26 -1.18
C LEU A 166 -11.81 -13.52 -0.43
N VAL A 167 -10.87 -14.33 0.08
CA VAL A 167 -11.20 -15.50 0.90
C VAL A 167 -11.98 -15.08 2.14
N ASP A 168 -11.58 -14.01 2.82
CA ASP A 168 -12.29 -13.49 3.99
C ASP A 168 -13.73 -13.08 3.65
N VAL A 169 -13.92 -12.32 2.57
CA VAL A 169 -15.27 -11.96 2.08
C VAL A 169 -16.08 -13.20 1.78
N ARG A 170 -15.55 -14.18 1.03
CA ARG A 170 -16.29 -15.41 0.70
C ARG A 170 -16.60 -16.28 1.92
N ASN A 171 -15.74 -16.30 2.93
CA ASN A 171 -16.03 -16.95 4.20
C ASN A 171 -17.20 -16.25 4.91
N THR A 172 -17.22 -14.91 4.96
CA THR A 172 -18.34 -14.18 5.57
C THR A 172 -19.66 -14.42 4.84
N GLU A 173 -19.66 -14.45 3.50
CA GLU A 173 -20.84 -14.79 2.70
C GLU A 173 -21.34 -16.22 2.98
N LEU A 174 -20.42 -17.18 3.13
CA LEU A 174 -20.76 -18.56 3.49
C LEU A 174 -21.38 -18.65 4.88
N GLU A 175 -20.86 -17.94 5.87
CA GLU A 175 -21.47 -17.91 7.21
C GLU A 175 -22.86 -17.27 7.19
N LEU A 176 -23.04 -16.18 6.43
CA LEU A 176 -24.37 -15.57 6.26
C LEU A 176 -25.36 -16.55 5.62
N ALA A 177 -24.95 -17.25 4.55
CA ALA A 177 -25.79 -18.25 3.90
C ALA A 177 -26.17 -19.42 4.83
N ARG A 178 -25.26 -19.83 5.73
CA ARG A 178 -25.53 -20.85 6.75
C ARG A 178 -26.58 -20.39 7.76
N LEU A 179 -26.56 -19.11 8.15
CA LEU A 179 -27.55 -18.53 9.07
C LEU A 179 -28.93 -18.39 8.43
N GLU A 180 -29.00 -18.09 7.12
CA GLU A 180 -30.27 -18.00 6.39
C GLU A 180 -30.98 -19.35 6.23
N GLY A 181 -30.24 -20.47 6.26
CA GLY A 181 -30.81 -21.82 6.17
C GLY A 181 -31.24 -22.25 4.76
N ASP A 182 -30.90 -21.47 3.73
CA ASP A 182 -31.14 -21.83 2.32
C ASP A 182 -30.00 -22.73 1.82
N GLU A 183 -30.28 -24.03 1.67
CA GLU A 183 -29.28 -25.01 1.23
C GLU A 183 -28.73 -24.72 -0.18
N LYS A 184 -29.50 -24.09 -1.07
CA LYS A 184 -29.00 -23.72 -2.41
C LYS A 184 -27.99 -22.58 -2.29
N LYS A 185 -28.33 -21.51 -1.55
CA LYS A 185 -27.40 -20.39 -1.32
C LYS A 185 -26.13 -20.85 -0.60
N LYS A 186 -26.27 -21.76 0.35
CA LYS A 186 -25.13 -22.34 1.08
C LYS A 186 -24.22 -23.14 0.16
N ALA A 187 -24.77 -23.94 -0.75
CA ALA A 187 -23.97 -24.68 -1.74
C ALA A 187 -23.20 -23.73 -2.67
N GLU A 188 -23.85 -22.67 -3.16
CA GLU A 188 -23.23 -21.65 -4.00
C GLU A 188 -22.14 -20.86 -3.26
N ALA A 189 -22.40 -20.41 -2.04
CA ALA A 189 -21.42 -19.72 -1.22
C ALA A 189 -20.22 -20.62 -0.89
N ASN A 190 -20.45 -21.92 -0.68
CA ASN A 190 -19.38 -22.89 -0.45
C ASN A 190 -18.51 -23.06 -1.70
N TYR A 191 -19.12 -23.14 -2.88
CA TYR A 191 -18.41 -23.19 -4.16
C TYR A 191 -17.51 -21.97 -4.36
N ARG A 192 -18.04 -20.76 -4.15
CA ARG A 192 -17.28 -19.51 -4.26
C ARG A 192 -16.16 -19.40 -3.22
N CYS A 193 -16.40 -19.89 -2.00
CA CYS A 193 -15.38 -19.98 -0.95
C CYS A 193 -14.23 -20.93 -1.35
N THR A 194 -14.55 -22.11 -1.90
CA THR A 194 -13.53 -23.03 -2.40
C THR A 194 -12.75 -22.45 -3.57
N GLU A 195 -13.41 -21.75 -4.48
CA GLU A 195 -12.76 -21.08 -5.61
C GLU A 195 -11.77 -20.01 -5.14
N ALA A 196 -12.18 -19.12 -4.22
CA ALA A 196 -11.30 -18.10 -3.66
C ALA A 196 -10.06 -18.69 -2.95
N LYS A 197 -10.22 -19.82 -2.25
CA LYS A 197 -9.07 -20.52 -1.60
C LYS A 197 -8.10 -21.09 -2.63
N LEU A 198 -8.60 -21.59 -3.75
CA LEU A 198 -7.77 -22.06 -4.86
C LEU A 198 -7.05 -20.89 -5.56
N GLU A 199 -7.73 -19.75 -5.74
CA GLU A 199 -7.10 -18.52 -6.25
C GLU A 199 -5.96 -18.04 -5.34
N LEU A 200 -6.17 -18.04 -4.02
CA LEU A 200 -5.11 -17.73 -3.04
C LEU A 200 -3.94 -18.71 -3.13
N SER A 201 -4.21 -20.01 -3.31
CA SER A 201 -3.17 -21.01 -3.51
C SER A 201 -2.34 -20.73 -4.76
N VAL A 202 -2.99 -20.39 -5.88
CA VAL A 202 -2.32 -20.02 -7.13
C VAL A 202 -1.47 -18.76 -6.96
N ALA A 203 -2.03 -17.71 -6.34
CA ALA A 203 -1.31 -16.46 -6.09
C ALA A 203 -0.05 -16.69 -5.23
N THR A 204 -0.19 -17.48 -4.16
CA THR A 204 0.91 -17.82 -3.26
C THR A 204 1.99 -18.63 -3.98
N ALA A 205 1.60 -19.64 -4.75
CA ALA A 205 2.55 -20.47 -5.49
C ALA A 205 3.28 -19.67 -6.58
N LYS A 206 2.58 -18.76 -7.27
CA LYS A 206 3.16 -17.84 -8.26
C LYS A 206 4.19 -16.91 -7.62
N ALA A 207 3.88 -16.35 -6.44
CA ALA A 207 4.80 -15.50 -5.69
C ALA A 207 6.04 -16.27 -5.22
N SER A 208 5.87 -17.50 -4.73
CA SER A 208 6.98 -18.40 -4.36
C SER A 208 7.87 -18.73 -5.56
N LEU A 209 7.27 -19.04 -6.72
CA LEU A 209 8.01 -19.33 -7.95
C LEU A 209 8.85 -18.14 -8.42
N ALA A 210 8.31 -16.91 -8.36
CA ALA A 210 9.04 -15.71 -8.76
C ALA A 210 10.27 -15.42 -7.89
N LYS A 211 10.24 -15.85 -6.62
CA LYS A 211 11.34 -15.67 -5.65
C LYS A 211 12.25 -16.90 -5.55
N ALA A 212 11.96 -17.97 -6.29
CA ALA A 212 12.65 -19.23 -6.17
C ALA A 212 14.11 -19.11 -6.65
N GLY A 213 15.05 -19.52 -5.80
CA GLY A 213 16.43 -19.71 -6.19
C GLY A 213 16.59 -20.94 -7.10
N PRO A 214 17.75 -21.13 -7.76
CA PRO A 214 17.98 -22.20 -8.74
C PRO A 214 17.62 -23.61 -8.25
N ASN A 215 17.80 -23.87 -6.94
CA ASN A 215 17.53 -25.18 -6.33
C ASN A 215 16.03 -25.43 -6.05
N ASP A 216 15.22 -24.37 -5.98
CA ASP A 216 13.81 -24.45 -5.60
C ASP A 216 12.85 -24.29 -6.79
N VAL A 217 13.31 -23.77 -7.93
CA VAL A 217 12.47 -23.49 -9.11
C VAL A 217 11.65 -24.72 -9.53
N ALA A 218 12.26 -25.90 -9.60
CA ALA A 218 11.54 -27.11 -10.00
C ALA A 218 10.43 -27.50 -9.03
N ARG A 219 10.62 -27.29 -7.71
CA ARG A 219 9.58 -27.52 -6.71
C ARG A 219 8.47 -26.49 -6.84
N CYS A 220 8.80 -25.20 -6.87
CA CYS A 220 7.81 -24.12 -6.95
C CYS A 220 7.01 -24.16 -8.27
N THR A 221 7.62 -24.56 -9.38
CA THR A 221 6.91 -24.77 -10.65
C THR A 221 5.87 -25.88 -10.52
N ARG A 222 6.21 -26.99 -9.86
CA ARG A 222 5.24 -28.08 -9.61
C ARG A 222 4.09 -27.61 -8.72
N GLU A 223 4.38 -26.89 -7.65
CA GLU A 223 3.35 -26.33 -6.75
C GLU A 223 2.40 -25.38 -7.50
N TYR A 224 2.95 -24.47 -8.31
CA TYR A 224 2.16 -23.56 -9.14
C TYR A 224 1.27 -24.32 -10.14
N ASN A 225 1.81 -25.34 -10.81
CA ASN A 225 1.05 -26.15 -11.76
C ASN A 225 -0.08 -26.92 -11.07
N ILE A 226 0.17 -27.51 -9.89
CA ILE A 226 -0.84 -28.22 -9.11
C ILE A 226 -1.96 -27.28 -8.68
N ALA A 227 -1.63 -26.11 -8.13
CA ALA A 227 -2.62 -25.11 -7.72
C ALA A 227 -3.45 -24.61 -8.91
N SER A 228 -2.79 -24.34 -10.04
CA SER A 228 -3.46 -23.88 -11.25
C SER A 228 -4.41 -24.93 -11.82
N TYR A 229 -3.97 -26.20 -11.86
CA TYR A 229 -4.80 -27.31 -12.31
C TYR A 229 -6.03 -27.51 -11.41
N ALA A 230 -5.86 -27.45 -10.09
CA ALA A 230 -6.96 -27.55 -9.15
C ALA A 230 -8.02 -26.45 -9.36
N LEU A 231 -7.59 -25.20 -9.56
CA LEU A 231 -8.49 -24.08 -9.85
C LEU A 231 -9.23 -24.27 -11.19
N ILE A 232 -8.52 -24.67 -12.24
CA ILE A 232 -9.12 -24.89 -13.56
C ILE A 232 -10.13 -26.04 -13.51
N SER A 233 -9.79 -27.15 -12.82
CA SER A 233 -10.69 -28.29 -12.64
C SER A 233 -11.95 -27.87 -11.88
N HIS A 234 -11.81 -27.15 -10.77
CA HIS A 234 -12.94 -26.66 -9.96
C HIS A 234 -13.90 -25.77 -10.77
N ARG A 235 -13.36 -24.89 -11.61
CA ARG A 235 -14.15 -24.04 -12.53
C ARG A 235 -14.84 -24.85 -13.63
N SER A 236 -14.17 -25.89 -14.14
CA SER A 236 -14.72 -26.75 -15.19
C SER A 236 -15.83 -27.67 -14.69
N ASP A 237 -15.76 -28.10 -13.43
CA ASP A 237 -16.76 -28.96 -12.80
C ASP A 237 -17.98 -28.19 -12.27
N GLY A 238 -17.84 -26.88 -12.02
CA GLY A 238 -18.90 -25.98 -11.54
C GLY A 238 -19.67 -25.23 -12.63
N GLY A 239 -19.35 -25.44 -13.91
CA GLY A 239 -20.13 -24.90 -15.02
C GLY A 239 -21.59 -25.36 -14.96
N GLU A 240 -22.53 -24.42 -15.08
CA GLU A 240 -23.97 -24.54 -14.85
C GLU A 240 -24.71 -25.66 -15.61
N GLU A 241 -24.03 -26.48 -16.42
CA GLU A 241 -24.63 -27.61 -17.14
C GLU A 241 -24.64 -28.94 -16.37
N LYS A 242 -23.93 -29.08 -15.24
CA LYS A 242 -23.89 -30.36 -14.49
C LYS A 242 -24.80 -30.44 -13.26
N PHE A 243 -25.43 -29.34 -12.84
CA PHE A 243 -26.38 -29.39 -11.72
C PHE A 243 -27.69 -30.12 -12.06
N LEU A 244 -27.91 -30.52 -13.32
CA LEU A 244 -29.13 -31.20 -13.78
C LEU A 244 -28.91 -32.49 -14.61
N SER A 245 -27.74 -33.12 -14.57
CA SER A 245 -27.60 -34.45 -15.19
C SER A 245 -26.70 -35.36 -14.36
N GLY A 246 -27.31 -36.40 -13.78
CA GLY A 246 -26.65 -37.46 -13.05
C GLY A 246 -25.86 -38.40 -13.95
N GLU A 247 -24.95 -37.88 -14.77
CA GLU A 247 -24.05 -38.67 -15.61
C GLU A 247 -22.67 -38.02 -15.76
N SER A 248 -21.66 -38.71 -15.25
CA SER A 248 -20.42 -39.06 -15.96
C SER A 248 -19.19 -38.97 -15.05
N LEU A 249 -18.93 -40.09 -14.37
CA LEU A 249 -17.58 -40.54 -14.08
C LEU A 249 -16.87 -40.83 -15.41
N ARG A 250 -15.97 -39.96 -15.85
CA ARG A 250 -14.86 -40.35 -16.72
C ARG A 250 -13.59 -39.67 -16.25
N GLN A 251 -12.71 -40.47 -15.64
CA GLN A 251 -11.31 -40.14 -15.44
C GLN A 251 -10.65 -39.92 -16.81
N PRO A 252 -9.83 -38.89 -17.02
CA PRO A 252 -9.00 -38.82 -18.21
C PRO A 252 -7.83 -39.79 -18.07
N GLU A 253 -7.69 -40.62 -19.10
CA GLU A 253 -6.66 -41.63 -19.28
C GLU A 253 -5.26 -41.03 -19.26
N CYS A 254 -4.33 -41.80 -18.69
CA CYS A 254 -2.90 -41.54 -18.65
C CYS A 254 -2.33 -41.16 -20.03
N PHE A 255 -1.76 -39.96 -20.16
CA PHE A 255 -0.88 -39.65 -21.27
C PHE A 255 0.43 -40.44 -21.12
N VAL A 256 0.59 -41.46 -21.96
CA VAL A 256 1.87 -42.12 -22.23
C VAL A 256 2.67 -41.19 -23.13
N LEU A 257 3.80 -40.69 -22.63
CA LEU A 257 4.83 -40.05 -23.45
C LEU A 257 5.68 -41.16 -24.10
N ILE A 258 5.74 -41.15 -25.44
CA ILE A 258 6.80 -41.79 -26.23
C ILE A 258 7.84 -40.72 -26.52
#